data_AF-A0AAU6WMN0-F1
#
_entry.id   AF-A0AAU6WMN0-F1
#
_cell.length_a   1.000
_cell.length_b   1.000
_cell.length_c   1.000
_cell.angle_alpha   90.00
_cell.angle_beta   90.00
_cell.angle_gamma   90.00
#
_symmetry.space_group_name_H-M   'P 1'
#
loop_
_entity.id
_entity.type
_entity.pdbx_description
1 polymer ?
#
loop_
_entity_poly.entity_id
_entity_poly.type
_entity_poly.pdbx_seq_one_letter_code
_entity_poly.pdbx_strand_id
1 'polypeptide(L)' 'MKIIIAAGTGFLGKNLEQYFTEKGHQVYILTRSPKRRNEFHWNARTLGEWKNLLKLPMFSSISLESP' A
#
# COMPACT_ATOMS: atom_id res chain seq x y z
N MET A 1 -4.81 -9.89 -8.10
CA MET A 1 -5.52 -9.26 -6.94
C MET A 1 -4.87 -7.91 -6.64
N LYS A 2 -5.60 -6.99 -6.01
CA LYS A 2 -5.07 -5.68 -5.62
C LYS A 2 -4.81 -5.65 -4.11
N ILE A 3 -3.62 -5.20 -3.71
CA ILE A 3 -3.14 -5.24 -2.33
C ILE A 3 -2.72 -3.83 -1.93
N ILE A 4 -3.17 -3.38 -0.76
CA ILE A 4 -2.77 -2.10 -0.18
C ILE A 4 -1.93 -2.38 1.07
N ILE A 5 -0.72 -1.83 1.13
CA ILE A 5 0.20 -1.96 2.27
C ILE A 5 0.36 -0.60 2.94
N ALA A 6 -0.11 -0.48 4.18
CA ALA A 6 0.16 0.68 5.03
C ALA A 6 1.57 0.62 5.62
N ALA A 7 2.26 1.76 5.67
CA ALA A 7 3.66 1.86 6.13
C ALA A 7 4.64 0.97 5.34
N GLY A 8 4.34 0.68 4.07
CA GLY A 8 5.08 -0.28 3.25
C GLY A 8 6.49 0.15 2.82
N THR A 9 6.96 1.35 3.17
CA THR A 9 8.29 1.84 2.76
C THR A 9 9.45 1.28 3.62
N GLY A 10 9.13 0.63 4.74
CA GLY A 10 10.12 -0.03 5.62
C GLY A 10 10.61 -1.39 5.08
N PHE A 11 11.46 -2.08 5.84
CA PHE A 11 12.04 -3.37 5.44
C PHE A 11 10.98 -4.42 5.08
N LEU A 12 10.02 -4.66 5.99
CA LEU A 12 8.98 -5.66 5.78
C LEU A 12 8.06 -5.30 4.61
N GLY A 13 7.70 -4.02 4.50
CA GLY A 13 6.85 -3.54 3.42
C GLY A 13 7.46 -3.71 2.03
N LYS A 14 8.77 -3.45 1.88
CA LYS A 14 9.49 -3.69 0.62
C LYS A 14 9.52 -5.16 0.23
N ASN A 15 9.77 -6.06 1.19
CA ASN A 15 9.78 -7.50 0.93
C ASN A 15 8.39 -8.00 0.52
N LEU A 16 7.32 -7.51 1.18
CA LEU A 16 5.95 -7.85 0.82
C LEU A 16 5.56 -7.29 -0.55
N GLU A 17 5.95 -6.06 -0.85
CA GLU A 17 5.74 -5.45 -2.16
C GLU A 17 6.36 -6.31 -3.26
N GLN A 18 7.63 -6.70 -3.10
CA GLN A 18 8.34 -7.56 -4.04
C GLN A 18 7.62 -8.91 -4.19
N TYR A 19 7.37 -9.62 -3.09
CA TYR A 19 6.74 -10.93 -3.08
C TYR A 19 5.39 -10.96 -3.81
N PHE A 20 4.52 -10.00 -3.51
CA PHE A 20 3.20 -9.95 -4.14
C PHE A 20 3.26 -9.50 -5.59
N THR A 21 4.19 -8.62 -5.95
CA THR A 21 4.41 -8.21 -7.34
C THR A 21 4.91 -9.38 -8.19
N GLU A 22 5.85 -10.18 -7.68
CA GLU A 22 6.36 -11.40 -8.34
C GLU A 22 5.25 -12.44 -8.59
N LYS A 23 4.23 -12.47 -7.74
CA LYS A 23 3.03 -13.30 -7.93
C LYS A 23 1.96 -12.69 -8.85
N GLY A 24 2.25 -11.57 -9.50
CA GLY A 24 1.32 -10.90 -10.43
C GLY A 24 0.22 -10.09 -9.75
N HIS A 25 0.36 -9.76 -8.47
CA HIS A 25 -0.58 -8.87 -7.78
C HIS A 25 -0.22 -7.40 -8.02
N GLN A 26 -1.24 -6.53 -8.03
CA GLN A 26 -1.06 -5.08 -8.06
C GLN A 26 -0.91 -4.58 -6.63
N VAL A 27 0.26 -4.05 -6.29
CA VAL A 27 0.55 -3.56 -4.93
C VAL A 27 0.56 -2.03 -4.90
N TYR A 28 -0.19 -1.46 -3.96
CA TYR A 28 -0.24 -0.04 -3.67
C TYR A 28 0.29 0.23 -2.26
N ILE A 29 1.17 1.22 -2.12
CA ILE A 29 1.83 1.54 -0.86
C ILE A 29 1.29 2.85 -0.30
N LEU A 30 0.86 2.87 0.96
CA LEU A 30 0.48 4.09 1.66
C LEU A 30 1.68 4.64 2.43
N THR A 31 2.07 5.88 2.14
CA THR A 31 3.25 6.54 2.73
C THR A 31 3.02 8.04 2.91
N ARG A 32 3.73 8.67 3.85
CA ARG A 32 3.69 10.13 4.04
C ARG A 32 4.48 10.88 2.96
N SER A 33 5.44 10.23 2.30
CA SER A 33 6.30 10.85 1.28
C SER A 33 6.37 9.93 0.05
N PRO A 34 5.38 9.99 -0.86
CA PRO A 34 5.35 9.18 -2.07
C PRO A 34 6.44 9.63 -3.05
N LYS A 35 7.19 8.67 -3.58
CA LYS A 35 8.26 8.82 -4.56
C LYS A 35 8.02 7.97 -5.82
N ARG A 36 7.24 6.90 -5.71
CA ARG A 36 6.94 5.96 -6.81
C ARG A 36 5.49 6.06 -7.26
N ARG A 37 5.21 5.62 -8.50
CA ARG A 37 3.85 5.67 -9.09
C ARG A 37 2.82 4.82 -8.35
N ASN A 38 3.25 3.77 -7.66
CA ASN A 38 2.39 2.91 -6.85
C ASN A 38 2.31 3.35 -5.38
N GLU A 39 2.88 4.51 -5.03
CA GLU A 39 2.81 5.09 -3.69
C GLU A 39 1.78 6.21 -3.62
N PHE A 40 0.97 6.19 -2.56
CA PHE A 40 -0.12 7.14 -2.32
C PHE A 40 0.08 7.82 -0.98
N HIS A 41 -0.17 9.14 -0.94
CA HIS A 41 -0.04 9.90 0.28
C HIS A 41 -1.07 9.42 1.33
N TRP A 42 -0.59 9.11 2.52
CA TRP A 42 -1.40 8.75 3.67
C TRP A 42 -0.76 9.23 4.98
N ASN A 43 -1.56 9.86 5.83
CA ASN A 43 -1.11 10.43 7.10
C ASN A 43 -1.85 9.84 8.32
N ALA A 44 -2.66 8.78 8.13
CA ALA A 44 -3.52 8.16 9.16
C ALA A 44 -4.56 9.09 9.84
N ARG A 45 -4.62 10.37 9.46
CA ARG A 45 -5.53 11.38 10.02
C ARG A 45 -6.64 11.78 9.06
N THR A 46 -6.36 11.67 7.76
CA THR A 46 -7.27 12.06 6.68
C THR A 46 -7.43 10.94 5.67
N LEU A 47 -8.63 10.82 5.10
CA LEU A 47 -8.96 9.79 4.11
C LEU A 47 -8.21 9.94 2.78
N GLY A 48 -7.73 11.15 2.42
CA GLY A 48 -6.86 11.41 1.28
C GLY A 48 -7.29 10.79 -0.07
N GLU A 49 -6.36 10.79 -1.03
CA GLU A 49 -6.57 10.21 -2.37
C GLU A 49 -6.64 8.67 -2.37
N TRP A 50 -6.03 8.02 -1.37
CA TRP A 50 -5.99 6.56 -1.29
C TRP A 50 -7.37 5.92 -1.15
N LYS A 51 -8.38 6.65 -0.66
CA LYS A 51 -9.79 6.19 -0.63
C LYS A 51 -10.30 5.81 -2.02
N ASN A 52 -9.80 6.45 -3.08
CA ASN A 52 -10.20 6.13 -4.45
C ASN A 52 -9.77 4.72 -4.86
N LEU A 53 -8.73 4.16 -4.22
CA LEU A 53 -8.35 2.78 -4.42
C LEU A 53 -9.48 1.85 -3.97
N LEU A 54 -10.09 2.08 -2.80
CA LEU A 54 -11.14 1.23 -2.23
C LEU A 54 -12.42 1.13 -3.08
N LYS A 55 -12.63 2.04 -4.04
CA LYS A 55 -13.82 2.03 -4.91
C LYS A 55 -13.77 0.93 -5.98
N LEU A 56 -12.64 0.25 -6.17
CA LEU A 56 -12.52 -0.81 -7.17
C LEU A 56 -12.99 -2.17 -6.58
N PRO A 57 -13.59 -3.06 -7.39
CA PRO A 57 -14.43 -4.15 -6.86
C PRO A 57 -13.74 -5.31 -6.11
N MET A 58 -12.46 -5.24 -5.72
CA MET A 58 -11.83 -6.29 -4.88
C MET A 58 -10.44 -5.88 -4.36
N PHE A 59 -10.24 -5.84 -3.03
CA PHE A 59 -8.93 -5.58 -2.41
C PHE A 59 -8.70 -6.41 -1.15
N SER A 60 -7.42 -6.68 -0.87
CA SER A 60 -6.96 -7.17 0.43
C SER A 60 -6.03 -6.11 1.06
N SER A 61 -6.21 -5.82 2.35
CA SER A 61 -5.42 -4.83 3.09
C SER A 61 -4.43 -5.51 4.03
N ILE A 62 -3.19 -5.02 4.07
CA ILE A 62 -2.16 -5.45 5.03
C ILE A 62 -1.67 -4.23 5.81
N SER A 63 -1.85 -4.26 7.12
CA SER A 63 -1.32 -3.25 8.05
C SER A 63 -0.06 -3.78 8.71
N LEU A 64 1.04 -3.04 8.59
CA LEU A 64 2.30 -3.35 9.27
C LEU A 64 2.43 -2.42 10.47
N GLU A 65 2.21 -2.94 11.67
CA GLU A 65 2.50 -2.22 12.91
C GLU A 65 3.96 -2.46 13.28
N SER A 66 4.69 -1.39 13.60
CA SER A 66 5.97 -1.53 14.29
C SER A 66 5.69 -1.98 15.73
N PRO A 67 6.50 -2.89 16.31
CA PRO A 67 6.40 -3.23 17.72
C PRO A 67 6.62 -2.00 18.62
#